data_AF-A0A2V6SH49-F1
#
_entry.id   AF-A0A2V6SH49-F1
#
_cell.length_a   1.000
_cell.length_b   1.000
_cell.length_c   1.000
_cell.angle_alpha   90.00
_cell.angle_beta   90.00
_cell.angle_gamma   90.00
#
_symmetry.space_group_name_H-M   'P 1'
#
loop_
_entity.id
_entity.type
_entity.pdbx_description
1 polymer ?
#
loop_
_entity_poly.entity_id
_entity_poly.type
_entity_poly.pdbx_seq_one_letter_code
_entity_poly.pdbx_strand_id
1 'polypeptide(L)'
;MGCDTSQCGACTVALNGQIVKSCTIFAVQADGANIMTIEGLAKDGELHPIQQGFWEKHGLQCGFCTPGMIMSAAQLLQRYPKPTEEQIRHQLDGNLCRCTGYHNIVKAIQYAAEKMPAK
;
A
#
# COMPACT_ATOMS: atom_id res chain seq x y z
N MET A 1 14.95 9.66 -5.85
CA MET A 1 13.51 9.33 -5.72
C MET A 1 13.40 8.32 -4.61
N GLY A 2 12.55 8.58 -3.61
CA GLY A 2 12.67 8.05 -2.24
C GLY A 2 12.89 9.21 -1.27
N CYS A 3 13.39 8.93 -0.06
CA CYS A 3 13.85 9.94 0.89
C CYS A 3 14.90 9.34 1.84
N ASP A 4 15.55 10.18 2.63
CA ASP A 4 16.51 9.86 3.71
C ASP A 4 15.98 10.29 5.10
N THR A 5 14.76 10.80 5.15
CA THR A 5 14.11 11.40 6.34
C THR A 5 12.83 10.69 6.74
N SER A 6 12.60 9.48 6.23
CA SER A 6 11.46 8.62 6.59
C SER A 6 10.09 9.18 6.20
N GLN A 7 10.02 10.14 5.28
CA GLN A 7 8.77 10.81 4.90
C GLN A 7 7.99 10.03 3.83
N CYS A 8 8.63 9.63 2.73
CA CYS A 8 7.92 9.30 1.49
C CYS A 8 7.09 8.00 1.49
N GLY A 9 7.37 7.02 2.35
CA GLY A 9 6.63 5.76 2.41
C GLY A 9 6.85 4.77 1.26
N ALA A 10 7.68 5.09 0.25
CA ALA A 10 7.96 4.18 -0.85
C ALA A 10 8.59 2.84 -0.41
N CYS A 11 9.21 2.81 0.78
CA CYS A 11 9.84 1.66 1.41
C CYS A 11 8.89 0.84 2.33
N THR A 12 7.57 1.07 2.25
CA THR A 12 6.60 0.42 3.14
C THR A 12 6.48 -1.07 2.85
N VAL A 13 6.64 -1.89 3.90
CA VAL A 13 6.46 -3.35 3.90
C VAL A 13 5.66 -3.77 5.12
N ALA A 14 5.11 -4.98 5.16
CA ALA A 14 4.52 -5.52 6.38
C ALA A 14 5.58 -6.30 7.17
N LEU A 15 5.76 -5.97 8.44
CA LEU A 15 6.61 -6.64 9.41
C LEU A 15 5.71 -7.14 10.55
N ASN A 16 5.62 -8.46 10.72
CA ASN A 16 4.74 -9.11 11.71
C ASN A 16 3.28 -8.64 11.61
N GLY A 17 2.77 -8.49 10.39
CA GLY A 17 1.40 -8.05 10.10
C GLY A 17 1.15 -6.55 10.26
N GLN A 18 2.15 -5.75 10.64
CA GLN A 18 2.05 -4.28 10.70
C GLN A 18 2.85 -3.62 9.59
N ILE A 19 2.31 -2.59 8.93
CA ILE A 19 3.10 -1.84 7.94
C ILE A 19 4.15 -0.99 8.66
N VAL A 20 5.38 -1.01 8.13
CA VAL A 20 6.50 -0.22 8.62
C VAL A 20 7.26 0.38 7.45
N LYS A 21 7.93 1.51 7.68
CA LYS A 21 8.89 2.08 6.73
C LYS A 21 10.22 1.33 6.91
N SER A 22 10.56 0.44 5.98
CA SER A 22 11.76 -0.41 6.12
C SER A 22 13.07 0.39 6.20
N CYS A 23 13.11 1.59 5.63
CA CYS A 23 14.30 2.45 5.71
C CYS A 23 14.63 2.97 7.12
N THR A 24 13.76 2.73 8.11
CA THR A 24 13.98 3.08 9.52
C THR A 24 14.11 1.85 10.42
N ILE A 25 14.33 0.68 9.84
CA ILE A 25 14.51 -0.58 10.57
C ILE A 25 15.85 -1.18 10.14
N PHE A 26 16.72 -1.51 11.10
CA PHE A 26 17.94 -2.25 10.77
C PHE A 26 17.59 -3.69 10.39
N ALA A 27 18.30 -4.25 9.41
CA ALA A 27 18.08 -5.63 8.97
C ALA A 27 18.17 -6.64 10.13
N VAL A 28 19.11 -6.45 11.07
CA VAL A 28 19.27 -7.32 12.26
C VAL A 28 18.07 -7.28 13.20
N GLN A 29 17.29 -6.19 13.23
CA GLN A 29 16.07 -6.12 14.04
C GLN A 29 14.93 -6.95 13.46
N ALA A 30 15.04 -7.36 12.19
CA ALA A 30 14.06 -8.20 11.52
C ALA A 30 14.38 -9.70 11.63
N ASP A 31 15.41 -10.08 12.41
CA ASP A 31 15.70 -11.49 12.67
C ASP A 31 14.48 -12.18 13.32
N GLY A 32 14.13 -13.35 12.81
CA GLY A 32 12.92 -14.10 13.20
C GLY A 32 11.58 -13.45 12.84
N ALA A 33 11.54 -12.30 12.16
CA ALA A 33 10.29 -11.63 11.80
C ALA A 33 9.66 -12.20 10.53
N ASN A 34 8.34 -12.13 10.43
CA ASN A 34 7.62 -12.39 9.19
C ASN A 34 7.49 -11.10 8.37
N ILE A 35 8.08 -11.09 7.17
CA ILE A 35 8.05 -9.94 6.26
C ILE A 35 7.21 -10.27 5.03
N MET A 36 6.30 -9.37 4.66
CA MET A 36 5.60 -9.40 3.38
C MET A 36 5.88 -8.11 2.61
N THR A 37 6.26 -8.26 1.34
CA THR A 37 6.49 -7.19 0.38
C THR A 37 5.43 -7.21 -0.72
N ILE A 38 5.51 -6.28 -1.69
CA ILE A 38 4.54 -6.19 -2.80
C ILE A 38 4.50 -7.47 -3.65
N GLU A 39 5.64 -8.14 -3.79
CA GLU A 39 5.82 -9.38 -4.55
C GLU A 39 5.01 -10.54 -3.95
N GLY A 40 4.79 -10.52 -2.63
CA GLY A 40 4.04 -11.56 -1.92
C GLY A 40 2.52 -11.37 -1.94
N LEU A 41 2.01 -10.29 -2.55
CA LEU A 41 0.58 -9.97 -2.49
C LEU A 41 -0.25 -10.73 -3.54
N ALA A 42 0.30 -10.91 -4.74
CA ALA A 42 -0.30 -11.75 -5.77
C ALA A 42 -0.12 -13.23 -5.39
N LYS A 43 -1.12 -14.07 -5.73
CA LYS A 43 -1.08 -15.51 -5.46
C LYS A 43 -1.35 -16.26 -6.74
N ASP A 44 -0.51 -17.24 -7.06
CA ASP A 44 -0.67 -18.11 -8.23
C ASP A 44 -0.82 -17.34 -9.56
N GLY A 45 -0.15 -16.18 -9.67
CA GLY A 45 -0.21 -15.30 -10.84
C GLY A 45 -1.43 -14.36 -10.88
N GLU A 46 -2.38 -14.52 -9.96
CA GLU A 46 -3.57 -13.68 -9.87
C GLU A 46 -3.28 -12.43 -9.01
N LEU A 47 -3.65 -11.27 -9.55
CA LEU A 47 -3.51 -10.00 -8.85
C LEU A 47 -4.46 -9.94 -7.65
N HIS A 48 -3.94 -9.45 -6.53
CA HIS A 48 -4.78 -9.10 -5.39
C HIS A 48 -5.77 -7.99 -5.81
N PRO A 49 -7.02 -7.94 -5.28
CA PRO A 49 -8.00 -6.92 -5.64
C PRO A 49 -7.50 -5.46 -5.55
N ILE A 50 -6.54 -5.21 -4.65
CA ILE A 50 -5.86 -3.90 -4.54
C ILE A 50 -4.94 -3.64 -5.73
N GLN A 51 -4.12 -4.61 -6.14
CA GLN A 51 -3.28 -4.49 -7.35
C GLN A 51 -4.16 -4.29 -8.59
N GLN A 52 -5.25 -5.06 -8.71
CA GLN A 52 -6.21 -4.90 -9.78
C GLN A 52 -6.87 -3.51 -9.76
N GLY A 53 -7.27 -3.00 -8.59
CA GLY A 53 -7.82 -1.65 -8.46
C GLY A 53 -6.86 -0.56 -8.95
N PHE A 54 -5.57 -0.67 -8.62
CA PHE A 54 -4.55 0.27 -9.09
C PHE A 54 -4.36 0.20 -10.60
N TRP A 55 -4.46 -0.99 -11.20
CA TRP A 55 -4.44 -1.17 -12.65
C TRP A 55 -5.68 -0.56 -13.33
N GLU A 56 -6.87 -0.97 -12.91
CA GLU A 56 -8.17 -0.58 -13.48
C GLU A 56 -8.46 0.91 -13.37
N LYS A 57 -8.05 1.53 -12.26
CA LYS A 57 -8.33 2.95 -11.99
C LYS A 57 -7.19 3.88 -12.35
N HIS A 58 -6.15 3.39 -13.03
CA HIS A 58 -4.95 4.15 -13.34
C HIS A 58 -4.37 4.83 -12.07
N GLY A 59 -4.25 4.04 -11.00
CA GLY A 59 -3.72 4.43 -9.69
C GLY A 59 -2.19 4.54 -9.66
N LEU A 60 -1.50 4.37 -10.80
CA LEU A 60 -0.05 4.54 -10.93
C LEU A 60 0.32 5.15 -12.29
N GLN A 61 1.51 5.76 -12.34
CA GLN A 61 2.15 6.22 -13.57
C GLN A 61 3.61 5.72 -13.61
N CYS A 62 4.56 6.45 -13.01
CA CYS A 62 5.97 6.04 -12.98
C CYS A 62 6.23 4.75 -12.19
N GLY A 63 5.25 4.30 -11.39
CA GLY A 63 5.33 3.06 -10.60
C GLY A 63 6.14 3.16 -9.30
N PHE A 64 6.92 4.22 -9.08
CA PHE A 64 7.89 4.27 -7.98
C PHE A 64 7.28 4.18 -6.57
N CYS A 65 6.18 4.88 -6.32
CA CYS A 65 5.49 4.83 -5.02
C CYS A 65 4.53 3.64 -4.90
N THR A 66 4.25 2.94 -5.99
CA THR A 66 3.15 1.97 -6.10
C THR A 66 3.30 0.80 -5.12
N PRO A 67 4.48 0.20 -4.92
CA PRO A 67 4.66 -0.85 -3.91
C PRO A 67 4.23 -0.42 -2.51
N GLY A 68 4.78 0.68 -1.99
CA GLY A 68 4.46 1.18 -0.66
C GLY A 68 2.98 1.59 -0.53
N MET A 69 2.43 2.24 -1.56
CA MET A 69 1.03 2.65 -1.59
C MET A 69 0.07 1.45 -1.50
N ILE A 70 0.35 0.37 -2.24
CA ILE A 70 -0.45 -0.86 -2.21
C ILE A 70 -0.34 -1.57 -0.86
N MET A 71 0.87 -1.65 -0.29
CA MET A 71 1.06 -2.25 1.04
C MET A 71 0.31 -1.50 2.13
N SER A 72 0.31 -0.17 2.10
CA SER A 72 -0.49 0.64 3.02
C SER A 72 -2.00 0.49 2.79
N ALA A 73 -2.45 0.44 1.54
CA ALA A 73 -3.85 0.17 1.21
C ALA A 73 -4.32 -1.20 1.73
N ALA A 74 -3.45 -2.22 1.71
CA ALA A 74 -3.77 -3.53 2.24
C ALA A 74 -4.07 -3.50 3.75
N GLN A 75 -3.23 -2.83 4.53
CA GLN A 75 -3.50 -2.68 5.96
C GLN A 75 -4.71 -1.77 6.24
N LEU A 76 -4.90 -0.72 5.43
CA LEU A 76 -6.08 0.14 5.53
C LEU A 76 -7.36 -0.69 5.38
N LEU A 77 -7.49 -1.50 4.33
CA LEU A 77 -8.70 -2.29 4.06
C LEU A 77 -8.89 -3.46 5.03
N GLN A 78 -7.83 -3.94 5.67
CA GLN A 78 -7.96 -4.87 6.80
C GLN A 78 -8.60 -4.20 8.03
N ARG A 79 -8.30 -2.92 8.30
CA ARG A 79 -8.84 -2.19 9.45
C ARG A 79 -10.21 -1.55 9.16
N TYR A 80 -10.40 -1.08 7.94
CA TYR A 80 -11.59 -0.40 7.46
C TYR A 80 -12.04 -1.04 6.14
N PRO A 81 -12.85 -2.11 6.18
CA PRO A 81 -13.28 -2.81 4.96
C PRO A 81 -14.12 -1.94 4.01
N LYS A 82 -14.78 -0.90 4.54
CA LYS A 82 -15.57 0.08 3.78
C LYS A 82 -15.18 1.50 4.17
N PRO A 83 -13.97 1.96 3.79
CA PRO A 83 -13.46 3.25 4.21
C PRO A 83 -14.15 4.37 3.43
N THR A 84 -14.38 5.52 4.09
CA THR A 84 -14.76 6.74 3.38
C THR A 84 -13.58 7.30 2.59
N GLU A 85 -13.82 8.17 1.60
CA GLU A 85 -12.74 8.85 0.88
C GLU A 85 -11.80 9.61 1.83
N GLU A 86 -12.36 10.30 2.83
CA GLU A 86 -11.58 11.03 3.84
C GLU A 86 -10.67 10.10 4.64
N GLN A 87 -11.20 8.95 5.07
CA GLN A 87 -10.41 7.92 5.75
C GLN A 87 -9.30 7.37 4.85
N ILE A 88 -9.58 7.14 3.55
CA ILE A 88 -8.55 6.70 2.61
C ILE A 88 -7.43 7.73 2.53
N ARG A 89 -7.76 9.00 2.31
CA ARG A 89 -6.76 10.07 2.17
C ARG A 89 -5.90 10.18 3.42
N HIS A 90 -6.51 10.26 4.58
CA HIS A 90 -5.78 10.39 5.84
C HIS A 90 -4.84 9.20 6.11
N GLN A 91 -5.29 7.97 5.85
CA GLN A 91 -4.46 6.78 6.04
C GLN A 91 -3.31 6.67 5.02
N LEU A 92 -3.36 7.42 3.92
CA LEU A 92 -2.29 7.50 2.93
C LEU A 92 -1.30 8.65 3.17
N ASP A 93 -1.45 9.47 4.22
CA ASP A 93 -0.56 10.60 4.52
C ASP A 93 0.92 10.18 4.63
N GLY A 94 1.18 8.93 5.00
CA GLY A 94 2.52 8.34 5.07
C GLY A 94 3.15 7.92 3.74
N ASN A 95 2.43 8.00 2.61
CA ASN A 95 2.87 7.57 1.27
C ASN A 95 2.71 8.67 0.23
N LEU A 96 3.84 9.20 -0.23
CA LEU A 96 3.87 10.32 -1.15
C LEU A 96 3.89 9.84 -2.62
N CYS A 97 3.04 10.44 -3.44
CA CYS A 97 3.01 10.26 -4.88
C CYS A 97 3.22 11.60 -5.59
N ARG A 98 4.14 11.63 -6.56
CA ARG A 98 4.39 12.83 -7.37
C ARG A 98 3.61 12.88 -8.68
N CYS A 99 3.07 11.76 -9.14
CA CYS A 99 2.57 11.61 -10.51
C CYS A 99 1.04 11.65 -10.62
N THR A 100 0.32 10.98 -9.72
CA THR A 100 -1.12 10.70 -9.90
C THR A 100 -2.06 11.77 -9.36
N GLY A 101 -1.57 12.68 -8.50
CA GLY A 101 -2.42 13.61 -7.75
C GLY A 101 -3.39 12.93 -6.76
N TYR A 102 -3.13 11.67 -6.39
CA TYR A 102 -3.89 10.84 -5.43
C TYR A 102 -5.32 10.46 -5.80
N HIS A 103 -6.03 11.22 -6.63
CA HIS A 103 -7.44 10.98 -6.96
C HIS A 103 -7.71 9.54 -7.46
N ASN A 104 -6.89 9.07 -8.39
CA ASN A 104 -7.02 7.72 -8.93
C ASN A 104 -6.58 6.63 -7.95
N ILE A 105 -5.71 6.95 -6.99
CA ILE A 105 -5.31 6.03 -5.92
C ILE A 105 -6.48 5.81 -4.96
N VAL A 106 -7.19 6.89 -4.59
CA VAL A 106 -8.41 6.79 -3.78
C VAL A 106 -9.44 5.92 -4.49
N LYS A 107 -9.69 6.16 -5.78
CA LYS A 107 -10.61 5.33 -6.59
C LYS A 107 -10.18 3.87 -6.68
N ALA A 108 -8.87 3.61 -6.79
CA ALA A 108 -8.32 2.25 -6.80
C ALA A 108 -8.60 1.50 -5.49
N ILE A 109 -8.47 2.19 -4.36
CA ILE A 109 -8.74 1.62 -3.04
C ILE A 109 -10.24 1.40 -2.83
N GLN A 110 -11.09 2.33 -3.26
CA GLN A 110 -12.55 2.14 -3.24
C GLN A 110 -12.98 0.95 -4.10
N TYR A 111 -12.42 0.81 -5.31
CA TYR A 111 -12.65 -0.36 -6.16
C TYR A 111 -12.26 -1.66 -5.44
N ALA A 112 -11.09 -1.67 -4.79
CA ALA A 112 -10.64 -2.85 -4.05
C ALA A 112 -11.55 -3.17 -2.86
N ALA A 113 -12.04 -2.16 -2.13
CA ALA A 113 -12.98 -2.31 -1.03
C ALA A 113 -14.31 -2.97 -1.45
N GLU A 114 -14.79 -2.68 -2.66
CA GLU A 114 -16.00 -3.30 -3.22
C GLU A 114 -15.78 -4.78 -3.63
N LYS A 115 -14.55 -5.13 -4.02
CA LYS A 115 -14.18 -6.45 -4.51
C LYS A 115 -13.69 -7.39 -3.42
N MET A 116 -13.21 -6.85 -2.30
CA MET A 116 -12.78 -7.63 -1.15
C MET A 116 -14.01 -8.07 -0.34
N PRO A 117 -14.08 -9.34 0.09
CA PRO A 117 -15.15 -9.79 0.98
C PRO A 117 -15.05 -9.04 2.31
N ALA A 118 -16.19 -8.54 2.81
CA ALA A 118 -16.27 -8.04 4.17
C ALA A 118 -16.02 -9.22 5.12
N LYS A 119 -14.94 -9.14 5.90
CA LYS A 119 -14.71 -10.06 7.02
C LYS A 119 -15.59 -9.70 8.21
#